data_AF-A0A2T4C1H2-F1
#
_entry.id   AF-A0A2T4C1H2-F1
#
_cell.length_a   1.000
_cell.length_b   1.000
_cell.length_c   1.000
_cell.angle_alpha   90.00
_cell.angle_beta   90.00
_cell.angle_gamma   90.00
#
_symmetry.space_group_name_H-M   'P 1'
#
loop_
_entity.id
_entity.type
_entity.pdbx_description
1 polymer ?
#
loop_
_entity_poly.entity_id
_entity_poly.type
_entity_poly.pdbx_seq_one_letter_code
_entity_poly.pdbx_strand_id
1 'polypeptide(L)'
;MASKIVFASLIALSAATEGLRPYEAPGPDDLRSPCPMLNTLANHNYLPHNGRNITAQQLTDAVIEAINLDGSAVSKIARDFMKAVNKSAIDLPELNRPGIIQHIASLTRDDVTDVDSLECAASPERIKHLLEDSSTDCLTVSSLAKTRLYVEALSAPQELTLKESFFTYFEASLLLLMMNDGPIPSGWSFPSPDSYCAPKNRVEIWLTEERFPDELGWERSERKLGIVDFVPAMKGVFEQKRLQAGKGPLWKMFVPSFLQQQTQSEL
;
A
#
# COMPACT_ATOMS: atom_id res chain seq x y z
N MET A 1 -58.31 36.81 12.91
CA MET A 1 -57.34 36.22 11.97
C MET A 1 -55.96 36.33 12.59
N ALA A 2 -55.47 35.27 13.22
CA ALA A 2 -54.20 35.27 13.93
C ALA A 2 -53.08 34.77 12.99
N SER A 3 -52.15 35.66 12.65
CA SER A 3 -50.99 35.34 11.82
C SER A 3 -49.93 34.64 12.67
N LYS A 4 -49.64 33.37 12.35
CA LYS A 4 -48.61 32.58 13.03
C LYS A 4 -47.24 32.94 12.44
N ILE A 5 -46.41 33.60 13.24
CA ILE A 5 -44.99 33.76 12.95
C ILE A 5 -44.31 32.42 13.24
N VAL A 6 -43.78 31.77 12.21
CA VAL A 6 -42.95 30.57 12.33
C VAL A 6 -41.50 31.02 12.41
N PHE A 7 -40.88 30.89 13.59
CA PHE A 7 -39.43 30.95 13.73
C PHE A 7 -38.84 29.64 13.25
N ALA A 8 -38.19 29.66 12.09
CA ALA A 8 -37.32 28.57 11.65
C ALA A 8 -35.93 28.79 12.28
N SER A 9 -35.66 28.08 13.38
CA SER A 9 -34.30 27.96 13.91
C SER A 9 -33.48 27.09 12.96
N LEU A 10 -32.59 27.69 12.17
CA LEU A 10 -31.49 26.97 11.55
C LEU A 10 -30.48 26.60 12.64
N ILE A 11 -30.56 25.37 13.15
CA ILE A 11 -29.40 24.73 13.75
C ILE A 11 -28.56 24.25 12.57
N ALA A 12 -27.58 25.07 12.17
CA ALA A 12 -26.48 24.59 11.34
C ALA A 12 -25.64 23.67 12.22
N LEU A 13 -25.90 22.36 12.14
CA LEU A 13 -25.00 21.35 12.67
C LEU A 13 -23.78 21.33 11.74
N SER A 14 -22.75 22.09 12.10
CA SER A 14 -21.43 21.95 11.51
C SER A 14 -20.86 20.59 11.93
N ALA A 15 -21.23 19.53 11.22
CA ALA A 15 -20.33 18.41 11.07
C ALA A 15 -19.19 18.93 10.20
N ALA A 16 -18.14 19.44 10.84
CA ALA A 16 -16.86 19.46 10.17
C ALA A 16 -16.60 18.01 9.78
N THR A 17 -16.62 17.70 8.49
CA THR A 17 -15.81 16.60 7.98
C THR A 17 -14.44 16.85 8.60
N GLU A 18 -13.93 15.96 9.46
CA GLU A 18 -12.53 16.04 9.85
C GLU A 18 -11.74 15.82 8.56
N GLY A 19 -11.47 16.93 7.87
CA GLY A 19 -10.82 16.92 6.58
C GLY A 19 -9.42 16.35 6.73
N LEU A 20 -8.87 15.84 5.63
CA LEU A 20 -7.47 15.46 5.59
C LEU A 20 -6.62 16.61 6.10
N ARG A 21 -5.64 16.29 6.94
CA ARG A 21 -4.63 17.28 7.34
C ARG A 21 -3.95 17.81 6.06
N PRO A 22 -3.64 19.11 5.96
CA PRO A 22 -3.08 19.67 4.74
C PRO A 22 -1.73 19.03 4.41
N TYR A 23 -1.47 18.87 3.12
CA TYR A 23 -0.17 18.42 2.62
C TYR A 23 0.86 19.55 2.74
N GLU A 24 2.05 19.17 3.19
CA GLU A 24 3.27 19.96 3.12
C GLU A 24 4.37 19.07 2.52
N ALA A 25 5.06 19.57 1.50
CA ALA A 25 6.17 18.83 0.89
C ALA A 25 7.37 18.78 1.85
N PRO A 26 8.13 17.67 1.91
CA PRO A 26 9.31 17.59 2.75
C PRO A 26 10.33 18.66 2.39
N GLY A 27 10.88 19.33 3.40
CA GLY A 27 12.05 20.18 3.25
C GLY A 27 13.34 19.36 3.05
N PRO A 28 14.46 20.02 2.70
CA PRO A 28 15.74 19.35 2.44
C PRO A 28 16.33 18.63 3.68
N ASP A 29 15.95 19.05 4.88
CA ASP A 29 16.40 18.46 6.14
C ASP A 29 15.40 17.44 6.72
N ASP A 30 14.26 17.22 6.08
CA ASP A 30 13.24 16.30 6.56
C ASP A 30 13.55 14.87 6.12
N LEU A 31 13.37 13.93 7.05
CA LEU A 31 13.71 12.55 6.81
C LEU A 31 12.51 11.76 6.30
N ARG A 32 12.75 10.84 5.36
CA ARG A 32 11.73 9.95 4.80
C ARG A 32 12.21 8.50 4.79
N SER A 33 11.27 7.58 4.71
CA SER A 33 11.44 6.12 4.77
C SER A 33 11.31 5.49 3.38
N PRO A 34 11.60 4.20 3.19
CA PRO A 34 11.27 3.51 1.93
C PRO A 34 9.76 3.27 1.77
N CYS A 35 8.93 3.57 2.78
CA CYS A 35 7.48 3.35 2.76
C CYS A 35 6.71 4.60 2.33
N PRO A 36 6.05 4.60 1.16
CA PRO A 36 5.28 5.76 0.68
C PRO A 36 4.19 6.20 1.65
N MET A 37 3.54 5.25 2.34
CA MET A 37 2.49 5.57 3.30
C MET A 37 3.04 6.34 4.51
N LEU A 38 4.12 5.88 5.14
CA LEU A 38 4.69 6.60 6.30
C LEU A 38 5.18 8.00 5.92
N ASN A 39 5.72 8.14 4.71
CA ASN A 39 6.12 9.43 4.18
C ASN A 39 4.92 10.35 3.96
N THR A 40 3.82 9.80 3.41
CA THR A 40 2.55 10.52 3.28
C THR A 40 2.04 11.00 4.64
N LEU A 41 2.09 10.15 5.66
CA LEU A 41 1.68 10.53 7.02
C LEU A 41 2.55 11.64 7.61
N ALA A 42 3.85 11.69 7.33
CA ALA A 42 4.72 12.80 7.73
C ALA A 42 4.41 14.09 6.93
N ASN A 43 4.23 13.98 5.60
CA ASN A 43 3.86 15.10 4.73
C ASN A 43 2.52 15.74 5.12
N HIS A 44 1.58 14.95 5.63
CA HIS A 44 0.30 15.43 6.14
C HIS A 44 0.30 15.69 7.66
N ASN A 45 1.47 15.76 8.31
CA ASN A 45 1.58 16.08 9.74
C ASN A 45 0.82 15.11 10.69
N TYR A 46 0.47 13.90 10.26
CA TYR A 46 0.00 12.83 11.15
C TYR A 46 1.16 12.26 11.97
N LEU A 47 2.35 12.20 11.37
CA LEU A 47 3.63 11.96 12.05
C LEU A 47 4.39 13.29 12.19
N PRO A 48 5.41 13.37 13.07
CA PRO A 48 6.39 14.46 13.04
C PRO A 48 6.87 14.72 11.61
N HIS A 49 6.60 15.91 11.08
CA HIS A 49 6.88 16.26 9.68
C HIS A 49 8.35 16.06 9.29
N ASN A 50 9.24 16.31 10.24
CA ASN A 50 10.68 16.13 10.06
C ASN A 50 11.15 14.66 10.01
N GLY A 51 10.23 13.71 10.17
CA GLY A 51 10.50 12.28 10.10
C GLY A 51 11.34 11.72 11.25
N ARG A 52 11.42 12.42 12.39
CA ARG A 52 12.29 12.06 13.52
C ARG A 52 11.53 11.72 14.79
N ASN A 53 12.16 10.92 15.65
CA ASN A 53 11.72 10.59 17.00
C ASN A 53 10.25 10.12 17.06
N ILE A 54 9.88 9.22 16.16
CA ILE A 54 8.53 8.67 16.03
C ILE A 54 8.38 7.47 16.95
N THR A 55 7.51 7.57 17.95
CA THR A 55 7.20 6.46 18.86
C THR A 55 6.23 5.45 18.23
N ALA A 56 6.20 4.23 18.76
CA ALA A 56 5.28 3.20 18.25
C ALA A 56 3.81 3.62 18.39
N GLN A 57 3.48 4.41 19.42
CA GLN A 57 2.15 4.95 19.64
C GLN A 57 1.80 5.99 18.56
N GLN A 58 2.67 6.96 18.31
CA GLN A 58 2.46 7.96 17.24
C GLN A 58 2.27 7.30 15.88
N LEU A 59 3.08 6.28 15.55
CA LEU A 59 2.91 5.52 14.30
C LEU A 59 1.56 4.83 14.23
N THR A 60 1.15 4.20 15.33
CA THR A 60 -0.15 3.51 15.41
C THR A 60 -1.31 4.48 15.23
N ASP A 61 -1.29 5.60 15.95
CA ASP A 61 -2.36 6.60 15.91
C ASP A 61 -2.47 7.25 14.53
N ALA A 62 -1.33 7.63 13.92
CA ALA A 62 -1.28 8.23 12.59
C ALA A 62 -1.92 7.31 11.52
N VAL A 63 -1.60 6.01 11.55
CA VAL A 63 -2.16 5.04 10.59
C VAL A 63 -3.67 4.82 10.82
N ILE A 64 -4.12 4.72 12.07
CA ILE A 64 -5.56 4.58 12.38
C ILE A 64 -6.33 5.83 11.94
N GLU A 65 -5.79 7.01 12.26
CA GLU A 65 -6.41 8.29 11.95
C GLU A 65 -6.50 8.50 10.44
N ALA A 66 -5.40 8.34 9.69
CA ALA A 66 -5.37 8.67 8.28
C ALA A 66 -6.01 7.62 7.36
N ILE A 67 -5.84 6.32 7.64
CA ILE A 67 -6.22 5.25 6.69
C ILE A 67 -7.06 4.12 7.30
N ASN A 68 -7.52 4.28 8.55
CA ASN A 68 -8.47 3.39 9.22
C ASN A 68 -8.05 1.91 9.28
N LEU A 69 -6.75 1.61 9.41
CA LEU A 69 -6.31 0.22 9.61
C LEU A 69 -6.55 -0.22 11.06
N ASP A 70 -6.72 -1.53 11.25
CA ASP A 70 -6.86 -2.12 12.57
C ASP A 70 -5.62 -1.85 13.44
N GLY A 71 -5.84 -1.10 14.52
CA GLY A 71 -4.78 -0.66 15.42
C GLY A 71 -4.02 -1.78 16.10
N SER A 72 -4.60 -2.97 16.28
CA SER A 72 -3.89 -4.07 16.97
C SER A 72 -2.74 -4.61 16.12
N ALA A 73 -2.98 -4.79 14.82
CA ALA A 73 -1.98 -5.22 13.86
C ALA A 73 -0.90 -4.15 13.66
N VAL A 74 -1.32 -2.89 13.46
CA VAL A 74 -0.41 -1.75 13.29
C VAL A 74 0.47 -1.56 14.52
N SER A 75 -0.12 -1.63 15.72
CA SER A 75 0.61 -1.46 16.98
C SER A 75 1.66 -2.55 17.19
N LYS A 76 1.39 -3.79 16.74
CA LYS A 76 2.39 -4.85 16.74
C LYS A 76 3.54 -4.53 15.79
N ILE A 77 3.24 -4.14 14.54
CA ILE A 77 4.26 -3.77 13.53
C ILE A 77 5.11 -2.60 14.02
N ALA A 78 4.48 -1.56 14.57
CA ALA A 78 5.17 -0.40 15.13
C ALA A 78 6.16 -0.79 16.24
N ARG A 79 5.76 -1.69 17.15
CA ARG A 79 6.66 -2.23 18.19
C ARG A 79 7.78 -3.09 17.61
N ASP A 80 7.51 -3.86 16.57
CA ASP A 80 8.53 -4.67 15.89
C ASP A 80 9.58 -3.76 15.24
N PHE A 81 9.21 -2.59 14.70
CA PHE A 81 10.16 -1.59 14.20
C PHE A 81 11.07 -1.05 15.33
N MET A 82 10.48 -0.63 16.46
CA MET A 82 11.24 -0.17 17.62
C MET A 82 12.26 -1.21 18.11
N LYS A 83 11.81 -2.46 18.18
CA LYS A 83 12.67 -3.59 18.56
C LYS A 83 13.80 -3.81 17.56
N ALA A 84 13.50 -3.71 16.26
CA ALA A 84 14.49 -3.96 15.21
C ALA A 84 15.59 -2.88 15.18
N VAL A 85 15.26 -1.62 15.46
CA VAL A 85 16.26 -0.54 15.58
C VAL A 85 16.87 -0.42 16.98
N ASN A 86 16.37 -1.20 17.95
CA ASN A 86 16.76 -1.15 19.37
C ASN A 86 16.62 0.26 20.00
N LYS A 87 15.48 0.92 19.76
CA LYS A 87 15.16 2.27 20.27
C LYS A 87 13.70 2.36 20.72
N SER A 88 13.37 3.37 21.52
CA SER A 88 11.99 3.70 21.91
C SER A 88 11.23 4.53 20.86
N ALA A 89 11.96 5.13 19.93
CA ALA A 89 11.46 5.90 18.81
C ALA A 89 12.40 5.73 17.61
N ILE A 90 11.86 5.86 16.39
CA ILE A 90 12.60 5.74 15.14
C ILE A 90 12.70 7.08 14.42
N ASP A 91 13.79 7.27 13.69
CA ASP A 91 13.79 8.19 12.55
C ASP A 91 13.41 7.39 11.28
N LEU A 92 12.61 7.98 10.39
CA LEU A 92 12.03 7.29 9.22
C LEU A 92 13.05 6.53 8.32
N PRO A 93 14.24 7.06 8.01
CA PRO A 93 15.21 6.39 7.15
C PRO A 93 15.78 5.11 7.77
N GLU A 94 15.68 4.94 9.09
CA GLU A 94 16.15 3.74 9.77
C GLU A 94 15.40 2.48 9.33
N LEU A 95 14.20 2.63 8.77
CA LEU A 95 13.40 1.56 8.20
C LEU A 95 13.97 1.02 6.87
N ASN A 96 14.94 1.72 6.26
CA ASN A 96 15.65 1.28 5.05
C ASN A 96 16.69 0.18 5.32
N ARG A 97 16.93 -0.16 6.60
CA ARG A 97 17.87 -1.23 6.93
C ARG A 97 17.27 -2.61 6.62
N PRO A 98 18.04 -3.54 6.02
CA PRO A 98 17.58 -4.90 5.77
C PRO A 98 17.04 -5.58 7.03
N GLY A 99 15.97 -6.37 6.87
CA GLY A 99 15.38 -7.16 7.96
C GLY A 99 14.28 -6.46 8.77
N ILE A 100 14.07 -5.15 8.57
CA ILE A 100 12.94 -4.40 9.14
C ILE A 100 11.74 -4.48 8.20
N ILE A 101 11.71 -3.58 7.19
CA ILE A 101 10.75 -3.61 6.07
C ILE A 101 11.47 -3.62 4.72
N GLN A 102 12.66 -3.04 4.63
CA GLN A 102 13.42 -3.00 3.39
C GLN A 102 13.77 -4.42 2.89
N HIS A 103 13.57 -4.61 1.59
CA HIS A 103 13.89 -5.83 0.86
C HIS A 103 14.18 -5.51 -0.61
N ILE A 104 14.83 -6.44 -1.32
CA ILE A 104 15.02 -6.35 -2.77
C ILE A 104 13.68 -6.41 -3.52
N ALA A 105 13.71 -6.09 -4.82
CA ALA A 105 12.56 -6.18 -5.71
C ALA A 105 11.39 -5.28 -5.26
N SER A 106 11.66 -4.10 -4.69
CA SER A 106 10.62 -3.12 -4.37
C SER A 106 9.93 -2.59 -5.62
N LEU A 107 8.65 -2.24 -5.52
CA LEU A 107 7.86 -1.71 -6.65
C LEU A 107 8.41 -0.38 -7.17
N THR A 108 8.98 0.44 -6.29
CA THR A 108 9.32 1.84 -6.60
C THR A 108 10.68 2.28 -6.09
N ARG A 109 11.45 1.41 -5.44
CA ARG A 109 12.80 1.70 -4.92
C ARG A 109 13.79 0.74 -5.56
N ASP A 110 15.01 1.21 -5.76
CA ASP A 110 16.10 0.35 -6.19
C ASP A 110 16.58 -0.54 -5.05
N ASP A 111 17.24 -1.64 -5.42
CA ASP A 111 17.76 -2.59 -4.44
C ASP A 111 18.93 -1.94 -3.69
N VAL A 112 18.85 -1.97 -2.35
CA VAL A 112 19.87 -1.40 -1.49
C VAL A 112 21.13 -2.27 -1.56
N THR A 113 22.22 -1.72 -2.08
CA THR A 113 23.53 -2.41 -2.15
C THR A 113 24.39 -2.18 -0.90
N ASP A 114 24.17 -1.07 -0.20
CA ASP A 114 24.81 -0.74 1.07
C ASP A 114 23.80 -0.90 2.21
N VAL A 115 24.03 -1.90 3.07
CA VAL A 115 23.11 -2.28 4.16
C VAL A 115 22.90 -1.17 5.20
N ASP A 116 23.83 -0.21 5.28
CA ASP A 116 23.74 0.93 6.18
C ASP A 116 23.14 2.19 5.52
N SER A 117 22.78 2.10 4.23
CA SER A 117 22.20 3.23 3.50
C SER A 117 20.87 3.67 4.10
N LEU A 118 20.76 4.98 4.28
CA LEU A 118 19.53 5.67 4.68
C LEU A 118 18.83 6.31 3.47
N GLU A 119 19.33 6.08 2.26
CA GLU A 119 18.74 6.62 1.03
C GLU A 119 17.46 5.86 0.68
N CYS A 120 16.34 6.60 0.65
CA CYS A 120 15.00 6.03 0.47
C CYS A 120 14.28 6.57 -0.78
N ALA A 121 15.01 7.22 -1.68
CA ALA A 121 14.44 7.90 -2.83
C ALA A 121 13.68 6.91 -3.72
N ALA A 122 12.49 7.30 -4.17
CA ALA A 122 11.75 6.52 -5.15
C ALA A 122 12.43 6.64 -6.52
N SER A 123 12.52 5.53 -7.26
CA SER A 123 12.99 5.49 -8.65
C SER A 123 11.86 5.95 -9.58
N PRO A 124 12.05 7.07 -10.30
CA PRO A 124 11.08 7.52 -11.31
C PRO A 124 10.87 6.48 -12.42
N GLU A 125 11.91 5.75 -12.81
CA GLU A 125 11.86 4.71 -13.83
C GLU A 125 10.97 3.54 -13.39
N ARG A 126 11.10 3.11 -12.13
CA ARG A 126 10.25 2.04 -11.59
C ARG A 126 8.78 2.48 -11.45
N ILE A 127 8.53 3.71 -10.98
CA ILE A 127 7.16 4.26 -10.91
C ILE A 127 6.55 4.30 -12.33
N LYS A 128 7.31 4.80 -13.31
CA LYS A 128 6.87 4.82 -14.70
C LYS A 128 6.55 3.41 -15.22
N HIS A 129 7.44 2.43 -14.99
CA HIS A 129 7.23 1.05 -15.41
C HIS A 129 5.97 0.44 -14.77
N LEU A 130 5.78 0.67 -13.47
CA LEU A 130 4.59 0.25 -12.72
C LEU A 130 3.29 0.77 -13.37
N LEU A 131 3.28 2.04 -13.78
CA LEU A 131 2.14 2.66 -14.47
C LEU A 131 1.94 2.09 -15.88
N GLU A 132 3.01 1.89 -16.64
CA GLU A 132 2.98 1.36 -18.01
C GLU A 132 2.58 -0.13 -18.08
N ASP A 133 2.78 -0.89 -16.99
CA ASP A 133 2.44 -2.30 -16.94
C ASP A 133 0.94 -2.58 -16.98
N SER A 134 0.11 -1.61 -16.63
CA SER A 134 -1.32 -1.71 -16.84
C SER A 134 -1.73 -1.17 -18.20
N SER A 135 -2.58 -1.90 -18.91
CA SER A 135 -3.19 -1.47 -20.17
C SER A 135 -4.47 -0.65 -19.99
N THR A 136 -4.94 -0.47 -18.76
CA THR A 136 -6.15 0.31 -18.44
C THR A 136 -5.79 1.61 -17.73
N ASP A 137 -6.78 2.43 -17.37
CA ASP A 137 -6.59 3.63 -16.55
C ASP A 137 -6.36 3.31 -15.06
N CYS A 138 -6.46 2.04 -14.65
CA CYS A 138 -6.23 1.58 -13.29
C CYS A 138 -4.99 0.70 -13.21
N LEU A 139 -4.26 0.73 -12.10
CA LEU A 139 -3.51 -0.44 -11.67
C LEU A 139 -4.48 -1.50 -11.17
N THR A 140 -4.21 -2.75 -11.55
CA THR A 140 -5.02 -3.91 -11.25
C THR A 140 -4.17 -5.00 -10.61
N VAL A 141 -4.81 -6.04 -10.10
CA VAL A 141 -4.12 -7.24 -9.63
C VAL A 141 -3.23 -7.84 -10.73
N SER A 142 -3.71 -7.88 -11.97
CA SER A 142 -2.96 -8.44 -13.10
C SER A 142 -1.75 -7.58 -13.48
N SER A 143 -1.88 -6.25 -13.50
CA SER A 143 -0.76 -5.36 -13.81
C SER A 143 0.30 -5.39 -12.70
N LEU A 144 -0.09 -5.41 -11.42
CA LEU A 144 0.88 -5.55 -10.33
C LEU A 144 1.60 -6.90 -10.37
N ALA A 145 0.93 -7.98 -10.76
CA ALA A 145 1.59 -9.26 -10.97
C ALA A 145 2.68 -9.18 -12.05
N LYS A 146 2.43 -8.43 -13.13
CA LYS A 146 3.41 -8.18 -14.19
C LYS A 146 4.59 -7.37 -13.67
N THR A 147 4.33 -6.30 -12.93
CA THR A 147 5.40 -5.49 -12.31
C THR A 147 6.22 -6.29 -11.32
N ARG A 148 5.59 -7.18 -10.54
CA ARG A 148 6.29 -8.11 -9.64
C ARG A 148 7.28 -9.00 -10.38
N LEU A 149 6.91 -9.54 -11.55
CA LEU A 149 7.84 -10.32 -12.39
C LEU A 149 9.02 -9.46 -12.85
N TYR A 150 8.75 -8.23 -13.29
CA TYR A 150 9.79 -7.31 -13.74
C TYR A 150 10.79 -6.97 -12.62
N VAL A 151 10.31 -6.51 -11.46
CA VAL A 151 11.21 -6.10 -10.36
C VAL A 151 11.97 -7.27 -9.75
N GLU A 152 11.39 -8.48 -9.71
CA GLU A 152 12.12 -9.68 -9.29
C GLU A 152 13.19 -10.10 -10.31
N ALA A 153 12.95 -9.87 -11.61
CA ALA A 153 13.96 -10.10 -12.64
C ALA A 153 15.12 -9.10 -12.55
N LEU A 154 14.86 -7.85 -12.15
CA LEU A 154 15.92 -6.86 -11.90
C LEU A 154 16.82 -7.25 -10.71
N SER A 155 16.26 -7.90 -9.69
CA SER A 155 17.02 -8.35 -8.52
C SER A 155 17.78 -9.67 -8.72
N ALA A 156 17.56 -10.37 -9.83
CA ALA A 156 18.24 -11.63 -10.10
C ALA A 156 19.78 -11.47 -10.14
N PRO A 157 20.55 -12.44 -9.62
CA PRO A 157 20.15 -13.78 -9.18
C PRO A 157 19.72 -13.85 -7.70
N GLN A 158 19.54 -12.73 -7.01
CA GLN A 158 19.08 -12.74 -5.62
C GLN A 158 17.60 -13.10 -5.57
N GLU A 159 17.22 -13.86 -4.54
CA GLU A 159 15.85 -14.33 -4.36
C GLU A 159 15.27 -13.80 -3.05
N LEU A 160 13.98 -13.47 -3.08
CA LEU A 160 13.23 -13.08 -1.90
C LEU A 160 13.12 -14.26 -0.93
N THR A 161 13.39 -14.01 0.35
CA THR A 161 13.02 -14.92 1.42
C THR A 161 11.49 -15.05 1.52
N LEU A 162 11.00 -16.02 2.30
CA LEU A 162 9.55 -16.16 2.56
C LEU A 162 8.95 -14.92 3.24
N LYS A 163 9.72 -14.28 4.14
CA LYS A 163 9.29 -13.06 4.84
C LYS A 163 9.17 -11.90 3.86
N GLU A 164 10.17 -11.70 3.01
CA GLU A 164 10.17 -10.61 2.03
C GLU A 164 9.12 -10.86 0.95
N SER A 165 8.96 -12.11 0.50
CA SER A 165 7.86 -12.50 -0.40
C SER A 165 6.50 -12.08 0.17
N PHE A 166 6.25 -12.32 1.46
CA PHE A 166 5.01 -11.86 2.11
C PHE A 166 4.85 -10.33 2.03
N PHE A 167 5.88 -9.57 2.39
CA PHE A 167 5.83 -8.10 2.36
C PHE A 167 5.60 -7.57 0.95
N THR A 168 6.26 -8.14 -0.06
CA THR A 168 6.09 -7.69 -1.44
C THR A 168 4.64 -7.81 -1.95
N TYR A 169 3.93 -8.89 -1.60
CA TYR A 169 2.51 -9.02 -1.96
C TYR A 169 1.62 -8.16 -1.08
N PHE A 170 1.96 -8.01 0.19
CA PHE A 170 1.22 -7.13 1.10
C PHE A 170 1.28 -5.67 0.64
N GLU A 171 2.45 -5.19 0.23
CA GLU A 171 2.66 -3.84 -0.30
C GLU A 171 1.95 -3.62 -1.64
N ALA A 172 1.97 -4.62 -2.53
CA ALA A 172 1.18 -4.58 -3.77
C ALA A 172 -0.33 -4.48 -3.47
N SER A 173 -0.81 -5.25 -2.49
CA SER A 173 -2.20 -5.19 -2.02
C SER A 173 -2.51 -3.84 -1.36
N LEU A 174 -1.60 -3.31 -0.53
CA LEU A 174 -1.72 -2.00 0.07
C LEU A 174 -1.87 -0.91 -0.98
N LEU A 175 -1.07 -0.94 -2.06
CA LEU A 175 -1.23 0.01 -3.16
C LEU A 175 -2.64 -0.04 -3.76
N LEU A 176 -3.14 -1.24 -4.05
CA LEU A 176 -4.47 -1.41 -4.66
C LEU A 176 -5.57 -0.92 -3.72
N LEU A 177 -5.49 -1.26 -2.44
CA LEU A 177 -6.50 -0.88 -1.45
C LEU A 177 -6.44 0.63 -1.16
N MET A 178 -5.25 1.20 -1.00
CA MET A 178 -5.08 2.60 -0.61
C MET A 178 -5.49 3.55 -1.72
N MET A 179 -5.30 3.18 -2.98
CA MET A 179 -5.68 4.01 -4.12
C MET A 179 -6.95 3.51 -4.82
N ASN A 180 -7.70 2.58 -4.21
CA ASN A 180 -8.88 1.98 -4.83
C ASN A 180 -9.92 3.05 -5.22
N ASP A 181 -10.55 2.88 -6.37
CA ASP A 181 -11.70 3.68 -6.77
C ASP A 181 -12.97 3.08 -6.17
N GLY A 182 -13.63 3.86 -5.32
CA GLY A 182 -14.77 3.43 -4.54
C GLY A 182 -14.45 2.54 -3.33
N PRO A 183 -15.48 1.98 -2.69
CA PRO A 183 -15.34 1.27 -1.42
C PRO A 183 -14.44 0.04 -1.52
N ILE A 184 -13.56 -0.15 -0.55
CA ILE A 184 -12.68 -1.32 -0.46
C ILE A 184 -13.52 -2.56 -0.10
N PRO A 185 -13.58 -3.59 -0.97
CA PRO A 185 -14.32 -4.81 -0.70
C PRO A 185 -13.86 -5.50 0.59
N SER A 186 -14.79 -6.14 1.30
CA SER A 186 -14.45 -6.92 2.50
C SER A 186 -13.62 -8.14 2.13
N GLY A 187 -12.53 -8.39 2.86
CA GLY A 187 -11.76 -9.63 2.69
C GLY A 187 -12.60 -10.90 2.86
N TRP A 188 -13.64 -10.82 3.70
CA TRP A 188 -14.57 -11.91 3.97
C TRP A 188 -15.60 -12.17 2.87
N SER A 189 -15.75 -11.25 1.91
CA SER A 189 -16.62 -11.48 0.74
C SER A 189 -15.89 -12.21 -0.39
N PHE A 190 -14.60 -12.52 -0.22
CA PHE A 190 -13.75 -13.17 -1.23
C PHE A 190 -13.88 -12.49 -2.62
N PRO A 191 -13.60 -11.18 -2.72
CA PRO A 191 -13.76 -10.43 -3.96
C PRO A 191 -12.93 -11.01 -5.10
N SER A 192 -13.44 -10.88 -6.33
CA SER A 192 -12.67 -11.20 -7.55
C SER A 192 -11.45 -10.29 -7.66
N PRO A 193 -10.32 -10.75 -8.24
CA PRO A 193 -9.19 -9.87 -8.58
C PRO A 193 -9.56 -8.62 -9.38
N ASP A 194 -10.63 -8.67 -10.18
CA ASP A 194 -11.11 -7.54 -10.99
C ASP A 194 -11.90 -6.49 -10.18
N SER A 195 -12.08 -6.72 -8.86
CA SER A 195 -12.79 -5.79 -7.97
C SER A 195 -11.95 -4.59 -7.54
N TYR A 196 -10.68 -4.55 -7.93
CA TYR A 196 -9.73 -3.52 -7.54
C TYR A 196 -9.32 -2.69 -8.75
N CYS A 197 -9.54 -1.38 -8.66
CA CYS A 197 -9.03 -0.39 -9.61
C CYS A 197 -8.32 0.69 -8.80
N ALA A 198 -7.01 0.82 -8.94
CA ALA A 198 -6.29 1.96 -8.39
C ALA A 198 -5.97 2.95 -9.52
N PRO A 199 -6.70 4.07 -9.68
CA PRO A 199 -6.52 4.99 -10.81
C PRO A 199 -5.06 5.44 -10.93
N LYS A 200 -4.50 5.34 -12.15
CA LYS A 200 -3.07 5.61 -12.40
C LYS A 200 -2.65 7.00 -11.94
N ASN A 201 -3.48 8.01 -12.18
CA ASN A 201 -3.24 9.38 -11.75
C ASN A 201 -3.17 9.52 -10.21
N ARG A 202 -4.03 8.81 -9.46
CA ARG A 202 -3.95 8.76 -7.99
C ARG A 202 -2.68 8.08 -7.53
N VAL A 203 -2.33 6.95 -8.15
CA VAL A 203 -1.11 6.21 -7.81
C VAL A 203 0.15 7.01 -8.12
N GLU A 204 0.20 7.71 -9.26
CA GLU A 204 1.32 8.56 -9.64
C GLU A 204 1.55 9.67 -8.61
N ILE A 205 0.51 10.42 -8.24
CA ILE A 205 0.61 11.46 -7.20
C ILE A 205 1.06 10.84 -5.88
N TRP A 206 0.45 9.74 -5.46
CA TRP A 206 0.81 9.11 -4.19
C TRP A 206 2.27 8.62 -4.17
N LEU A 207 2.81 8.11 -5.27
CA LEU A 207 4.18 7.59 -5.29
C LEU A 207 5.25 8.65 -5.57
N THR A 208 4.90 9.74 -6.25
CA THR A 208 5.83 10.82 -6.62
C THR A 208 5.83 11.98 -5.62
N GLU A 209 4.66 12.33 -5.08
CA GLU A 209 4.49 13.40 -4.10
C GLU A 209 4.34 12.89 -2.67
N GLU A 210 4.04 11.59 -2.49
CA GLU A 210 3.72 10.98 -1.18
C GLU A 210 2.64 11.79 -0.48
N ARG A 211 1.53 11.97 -1.20
CA ARG A 211 0.36 12.78 -0.83
C ARG A 211 -0.92 12.00 -1.08
N PHE A 212 -1.96 12.26 -0.29
CA PHE A 212 -3.32 11.80 -0.60
C PHE A 212 -3.93 12.67 -1.72
N PRO A 213 -4.35 12.10 -2.86
CA PRO A 213 -4.91 12.85 -3.98
C PRO A 213 -6.43 13.05 -3.82
N ASP A 214 -6.84 13.80 -2.81
CA ASP A 214 -8.26 14.05 -2.48
C ASP A 214 -8.98 14.83 -3.59
N GLU A 215 -8.26 15.67 -4.32
CA GLU A 215 -8.77 16.36 -5.51
C GLU A 215 -9.19 15.40 -6.64
N LEU A 216 -8.67 14.16 -6.61
CA LEU A 216 -9.03 13.09 -7.54
C LEU A 216 -10.09 12.13 -6.96
N GLY A 217 -10.71 12.49 -5.83
CA GLY A 217 -11.72 11.68 -5.14
C GLY A 217 -11.14 10.56 -4.29
N TRP A 218 -9.87 10.65 -3.88
CA TRP A 218 -9.35 9.77 -2.84
C TRP A 218 -10.08 10.04 -1.52
N GLU A 219 -10.52 8.98 -0.86
CA GLU A 219 -11.16 9.06 0.44
C GLU A 219 -10.62 7.98 1.38
N ARG A 220 -10.49 8.33 2.65
CA ARG A 220 -10.20 7.37 3.72
C ARG A 220 -11.33 6.34 3.79
N SER A 221 -10.99 5.06 3.90
CA SER A 221 -11.97 3.99 4.12
C SER A 221 -12.84 4.27 5.35
N GLU A 222 -14.17 4.27 5.18
CA GLU A 222 -15.12 4.35 6.29
C GLU A 222 -15.05 3.12 7.19
N ARG A 223 -14.79 1.96 6.60
CA ARG A 223 -14.64 0.69 7.31
C ARG A 223 -13.22 0.55 7.86
N LYS A 224 -13.13 0.09 9.10
CA LYS A 224 -11.86 -0.35 9.67
C LYS A 224 -11.33 -1.55 8.87
N LEU A 225 -10.17 -1.40 8.24
CA LEU A 225 -9.55 -2.44 7.44
C LEU A 225 -8.67 -3.33 8.32
N GLY A 226 -8.93 -4.62 8.30
CA GLY A 226 -8.07 -5.62 8.95
C GLY A 226 -7.09 -6.24 7.95
N ILE A 227 -6.12 -7.00 8.46
CA ILE A 227 -5.18 -7.77 7.62
C ILE A 227 -5.91 -8.68 6.61
N VAL A 228 -7.08 -9.20 6.99
CA VAL A 228 -7.91 -10.04 6.12
C VAL A 228 -8.37 -9.32 4.84
N ASP A 229 -8.53 -8.00 4.86
CA ASP A 229 -8.96 -7.22 3.68
C ASP A 229 -7.89 -7.19 2.58
N PHE A 230 -6.63 -7.35 2.94
CA PHE A 230 -5.50 -7.38 2.00
C PHE A 230 -5.35 -8.74 1.32
N VAL A 231 -5.82 -9.82 1.97
CA VAL A 231 -5.58 -11.21 1.55
C VAL A 231 -6.08 -11.50 0.14
N PRO A 232 -7.28 -11.09 -0.30
CA PRO A 232 -7.74 -11.39 -1.65
C PRO A 232 -6.86 -10.77 -2.74
N ALA A 233 -6.47 -9.51 -2.59
CA ALA A 233 -5.56 -8.84 -3.53
C ALA A 233 -4.15 -9.46 -3.48
N MET A 234 -3.61 -9.78 -2.30
CA MET A 234 -2.32 -10.49 -2.15
C MET A 234 -2.34 -11.83 -2.90
N LYS A 235 -3.38 -12.64 -2.66
CA LYS A 235 -3.58 -13.94 -3.31
C LYS A 235 -3.72 -13.77 -4.82
N GLY A 236 -4.53 -12.80 -5.26
CA GLY A 236 -4.73 -12.51 -6.67
C GLY A 236 -3.42 -12.15 -7.38
N VAL A 237 -2.61 -11.27 -6.80
CA VAL A 237 -1.31 -10.87 -7.37
C VAL A 237 -0.39 -12.08 -7.45
N PHE A 238 -0.32 -12.90 -6.40
CA PHE A 238 0.46 -14.13 -6.40
C PHE A 238 0.01 -15.12 -7.50
N GLU A 239 -1.29 -15.37 -7.62
CA GLU A 239 -1.85 -16.31 -8.59
C GLU A 239 -1.67 -15.80 -10.03
N GLN A 240 -1.93 -14.52 -10.30
CA GLN A 240 -1.70 -13.90 -11.60
C GLN A 240 -0.21 -13.92 -11.97
N LYS A 241 0.69 -13.65 -11.01
CA LYS A 241 2.14 -13.69 -11.24
C LYS A 241 2.57 -15.08 -11.71
N ARG A 242 2.05 -16.12 -11.06
CA ARG A 242 2.30 -17.52 -11.47
C ARG A 242 1.80 -17.78 -12.88
N LEU A 243 0.55 -17.42 -13.17
CA LEU A 243 -0.07 -17.62 -14.49
C LEU A 243 0.75 -16.95 -15.59
N GLN A 244 1.14 -15.69 -15.39
CA GLN A 244 1.95 -14.92 -16.35
C GLN A 244 3.37 -15.49 -16.52
N ALA A 245 3.94 -16.12 -15.49
CA ALA A 245 5.20 -16.86 -15.58
C ALA A 245 5.07 -18.26 -16.22
N GLY A 246 3.92 -18.59 -16.83
CA GLY A 246 3.63 -19.90 -17.39
C GLY A 246 3.41 -21.00 -16.35
N LYS A 247 3.29 -20.64 -15.07
CA LYS A 247 3.05 -21.59 -13.97
C LYS A 247 1.55 -21.65 -13.70
N GLY A 248 0.96 -22.84 -13.83
CA GLY A 248 -0.45 -23.06 -13.50
C GLY A 248 -0.79 -22.78 -12.02
N PRO A 249 -2.09 -22.67 -11.69
CA PRO A 249 -2.54 -22.50 -10.31
C PRO A 249 -2.04 -23.66 -9.44
N LEU A 250 -1.79 -23.39 -8.14
CA LEU A 250 -1.14 -24.34 -7.24
C LEU A 250 -1.86 -25.69 -7.16
N TRP A 251 -3.19 -25.72 -7.29
CA TRP A 251 -3.96 -26.97 -7.31
C TRP A 251 -3.56 -27.90 -8.45
N LYS A 252 -3.10 -27.38 -9.61
CA LYS A 252 -2.62 -28.22 -10.72
C LYS A 252 -1.40 -29.04 -10.31
N MET A 253 -0.57 -28.58 -9.38
CA MET A 253 0.58 -29.36 -8.90
C MET A 253 0.15 -30.65 -8.18
N PHE A 254 -1.09 -30.69 -7.67
CA PHE A 254 -1.67 -31.87 -7.02
C PHE A 254 -2.51 -32.73 -7.98
N VAL A 255 -2.74 -32.26 -9.21
CA VAL A 255 -3.41 -33.04 -10.24
C VAL A 255 -2.35 -33.83 -11.01
N PRO A 256 -2.42 -35.17 -11.02
CA PRO A 256 -1.50 -36.00 -11.79
C PRO A 256 -1.40 -35.53 -13.25
N SER A 257 -0.20 -35.54 -13.82
CA SER A 257 0.08 -35.02 -15.17
C SER A 257 -0.81 -35.63 -16.26
N PHE A 258 -1.23 -36.90 -16.11
CA PHE A 258 -2.13 -37.59 -17.05
C PHE A 258 -3.57 -37.01 -17.07
N LEU A 259 -4.01 -36.33 -16.01
CA LEU A 259 -5.31 -35.65 -15.96
C LEU A 259 -5.24 -34.20 -16.47
N GLN A 260 -4.04 -33.63 -16.58
CA GLN A 260 -3.85 -32.26 -17.07
C GLN A 260 -3.94 -32.16 -18.60
N GLN A 261 -3.54 -33.20 -19.32
CA GLN A 261 -3.55 -33.22 -20.80
C GLN A 261 -4.96 -33.27 -21.40
N GLN A 262 -5.96 -33.79 -20.66
CA GLN A 262 -7.32 -33.95 -21.16
C GLN A 262 -8.13 -32.64 -21.25
N THR A 263 -7.69 -31.56 -20.60
CA THR A 263 -8.41 -30.28 -20.58
C THR A 263 -7.91 -29.27 -21.60
N GLN A 264 -6.80 -29.54 -22.29
CA GLN A 264 -6.26 -28.66 -23.34
C GLN A 264 -6.74 -29.02 -24.76
N SER A 265 -7.48 -30.12 -24.93
CA SER A 265 -8.02 -30.54 -26.24
C SER A 265 -9.44 -30.01 -26.54
N GLU A 266 -10.00 -29.14 -25.69
CA GLU A 266 -11.36 -28.60 -25.85
C GLU A 266 -11.45 -27.06 -25.85
N LEU A 267 -10.34 -26.35 -26.10
CA LEU A 267 -10.33 -24.91 -26.36
C LEU A 267 -9.55 -24.57 -27.64
#